data_AF-A0A0N1KS14-F1
#
_entry.id   AF-A0A0N1KS14-F1
#
_cell.length_a   1.000
_cell.length_b   1.000
_cell.length_c   1.000
_cell.angle_alpha   90.00
_cell.angle_beta   90.00
_cell.angle_gamma   90.00
#
_symmetry.space_group_name_H-M   'P 1'
#
loop_
_entity.id
_entity.type
_entity.pdbx_description
1 polymer ?
#
loop_
_entity_poly.entity_id
_entity_poly.type
_entity_poly.pdbx_seq_one_letter_code
_entity_poly.pdbx_strand_id
1 'polypeptide(L)'
;MKKLFFVSAFALTVMISCQNEANEVISKETVTTSKTAAKSEAEPENILIYYLSTGEATYNGVSLEKATSKEAAIALEAVNSPETSRYRTNVYCHAKQPDGTSLSLVSVYDSSVNQTFYFIVVQNGSSSEVYINVNINCRMIYQTSIGILP
;
A
#
# COMPACT_ATOMS: atom_id res chain seq x y z
N MET A 1 -25.69 -4.92 50.45
CA MET A 1 -25.77 -6.17 49.66
C MET A 1 -26.73 -5.95 48.50
N LYS A 2 -26.26 -6.03 47.26
CA LYS A 2 -27.00 -6.50 46.07
C LYS A 2 -25.98 -6.62 44.93
N LYS A 3 -25.65 -7.87 44.60
CA LYS A 3 -24.93 -8.26 43.38
C LYS A 3 -25.93 -8.29 42.24
N LEU A 4 -25.50 -8.00 41.02
CA LEU A 4 -25.88 -8.76 39.82
C LEU A 4 -24.94 -8.40 38.67
N PHE A 5 -24.20 -9.42 38.25
CA PHE A 5 -23.45 -9.50 37.01
C PHE A 5 -24.41 -9.70 35.84
N PHE A 6 -24.12 -9.12 34.67
CA PHE A 6 -24.44 -9.75 33.39
C PHE A 6 -23.34 -9.43 32.36
N VAL A 7 -22.60 -10.47 32.01
CA VAL A 7 -21.69 -10.57 30.87
C VAL A 7 -22.53 -11.06 29.69
N SER A 8 -22.47 -10.38 28.56
CA SER A 8 -22.94 -10.94 27.29
C SER A 8 -21.90 -10.67 26.20
N ALA A 9 -21.08 -11.70 25.97
CA ALA A 9 -20.15 -11.79 24.86
C ALA A 9 -20.95 -11.93 23.56
N PHE A 10 -20.76 -11.00 22.62
CA PHE A 10 -21.23 -11.15 21.25
C PHE A 10 -20.17 -11.91 20.45
N ALA A 11 -20.49 -13.15 20.11
CA ALA A 11 -19.64 -14.04 19.32
C ALA A 11 -19.57 -13.57 17.86
N LEU A 12 -18.35 -13.43 17.37
CA LEU A 12 -17.98 -13.08 16.01
C LEU A 12 -18.25 -14.29 15.10
N THR A 13 -19.18 -14.18 14.16
CA THR A 13 -19.45 -15.20 13.14
C THR A 13 -18.61 -14.91 11.90
N VAL A 14 -17.62 -15.75 11.65
CA VAL A 14 -16.83 -15.77 10.42
C VAL A 14 -17.61 -16.58 9.38
N MET A 15 -18.04 -15.95 8.28
CA MET A 15 -18.50 -16.68 7.10
C MET A 15 -17.31 -16.90 6.15
N ILE A 16 -16.87 -18.15 6.03
CA ILE A 16 -16.07 -18.65 4.91
C ILE A 16 -17.02 -19.51 4.07
N SER A 17 -17.34 -19.06 2.87
CA SER A 17 -17.99 -19.87 1.85
C SER A 17 -17.04 -20.04 0.67
N CYS A 18 -16.18 -21.05 0.73
CA CYS A 18 -15.62 -21.66 -0.48
C CYS A 18 -16.66 -22.65 -1.00
N GLN A 19 -17.46 -22.23 -1.97
CA GLN A 19 -18.23 -23.16 -2.79
C GLN A 19 -17.24 -23.87 -3.73
N ASN A 20 -16.99 -25.15 -3.49
CA ASN A 20 -16.37 -26.02 -4.50
C ASN A 20 -17.23 -27.28 -4.59
N GLU A 21 -18.28 -27.21 -5.41
CA GLU A 21 -19.03 -28.39 -5.84
C GLU A 21 -18.25 -29.05 -6.98
N ALA A 22 -17.66 -30.20 -6.71
CA ALA A 22 -17.24 -31.13 -7.75
C ALA A 22 -18.03 -32.42 -7.55
N ASN A 23 -19.11 -32.55 -8.34
CA ASN A 23 -19.88 -33.79 -8.46
C ASN A 23 -19.18 -34.70 -9.48
N GLU A 24 -18.93 -35.94 -9.10
CA GLU A 24 -18.16 -36.92 -9.86
C GLU A 24 -18.89 -37.41 -11.13
N VAL A 25 -18.18 -37.50 -12.24
CA VAL A 25 -18.48 -38.47 -13.32
C VAL A 25 -17.19 -39.18 -13.72
N ILE A 26 -17.25 -40.50 -13.60
CA ILE A 26 -16.21 -41.50 -13.81
C ILE A 26 -15.70 -41.50 -15.26
N SER A 27 -14.39 -41.41 -15.44
CA SER A 27 -13.72 -41.99 -16.62
C SER A 27 -12.37 -42.60 -16.21
N LYS A 28 -12.16 -43.84 -16.63
CA LYS A 28 -10.97 -44.65 -16.37
C LYS A 28 -9.78 -44.09 -17.13
N GLU A 29 -8.75 -43.64 -16.43
CA GLU A 29 -7.37 -43.70 -16.90
C GLU A 29 -6.42 -43.55 -15.70
N THR A 30 -5.50 -44.49 -15.56
CA THR A 30 -4.48 -44.48 -14.52
C THR A 30 -3.46 -43.40 -14.86
N VAL A 31 -3.59 -42.23 -14.23
CA VAL A 31 -2.54 -41.21 -14.26
C VAL A 31 -2.11 -40.96 -12.83
N THR A 32 -0.89 -41.39 -12.51
CA THR A 32 -0.18 -41.01 -11.30
C THR A 32 0.11 -39.52 -11.38
N THR A 33 -0.84 -38.68 -10.95
CA THR A 33 -0.64 -37.24 -10.90
C THR A 33 0.26 -36.96 -9.71
N SER A 34 1.56 -36.89 -9.99
CA SER A 34 2.56 -36.27 -9.13
C SER A 34 1.96 -34.99 -8.55
N LYS A 35 1.91 -34.90 -7.21
CA LYS A 35 1.78 -33.62 -6.50
C LYS A 35 2.98 -32.76 -6.91
N THR A 36 2.84 -32.09 -8.04
CA THR A 36 3.66 -30.92 -8.31
C THR A 36 3.01 -29.85 -7.48
N ALA A 37 3.46 -29.74 -6.22
CA ALA A 37 3.43 -28.47 -5.52
C ALA A 37 4.19 -27.52 -6.43
N ALA A 38 3.46 -26.84 -7.32
CA ALA A 38 3.96 -25.65 -7.96
C ALA A 38 4.26 -24.72 -6.79
N LYS A 39 5.54 -24.72 -6.40
CA LYS A 39 6.14 -23.63 -5.67
C LYS A 39 5.85 -22.43 -6.56
N SER A 40 4.76 -21.72 -6.28
CA SER A 40 4.53 -20.40 -6.83
C SER A 40 5.80 -19.67 -6.47
N GLU A 41 6.67 -19.46 -7.45
CA GLU A 41 7.75 -18.51 -7.32
C GLU A 41 7.04 -17.23 -6.94
N ALA A 42 7.18 -16.82 -5.68
CA ALA A 42 6.63 -15.58 -5.20
C ALA A 42 7.19 -14.52 -6.13
N GLU A 43 6.32 -13.88 -6.92
CA GLU A 43 6.73 -12.68 -7.63
C GLU A 43 7.39 -11.77 -6.60
N PRO A 44 8.51 -11.11 -6.95
CA PRO A 44 9.13 -10.15 -6.04
C PRO A 44 8.04 -9.18 -5.62
N GLU A 45 7.65 -9.26 -4.34
CA GLU A 45 6.58 -8.42 -3.83
C GLU A 45 7.05 -6.99 -4.04
N ASN A 46 6.26 -6.21 -4.79
CA ASN A 46 6.60 -4.85 -5.16
C ASN A 46 6.49 -3.92 -3.94
N ILE A 47 7.43 -4.05 -3.01
CA ILE A 47 7.38 -3.44 -1.68
C ILE A 47 8.16 -2.13 -1.70
N LEU A 48 7.48 -1.07 -1.29
CA LEU A 48 8.08 0.20 -0.92
C LEU A 48 8.41 0.18 0.58
N ILE A 49 9.67 0.34 0.93
CA ILE A 49 10.17 0.36 2.31
C ILE A 49 10.68 1.76 2.61
N TYR A 50 10.25 2.31 3.75
CA TYR A 50 10.80 3.56 4.28
C TYR A 50 11.60 3.25 5.56
N TYR A 51 12.87 3.66 5.58
CA TYR A 51 13.77 3.44 6.69
C TYR A 51 13.81 4.66 7.60
N LEU A 52 13.18 4.58 8.78
CA LEU A 52 13.14 5.69 9.73
C LEU A 52 14.51 6.16 10.21
N SER A 53 15.49 5.24 10.29
CA SER A 53 16.83 5.53 10.77
C SER A 53 17.65 6.39 9.80
N THR A 54 17.45 6.21 8.50
CA THR A 54 18.21 6.92 7.46
C THR A 54 17.38 7.98 6.74
N GLY A 55 16.05 7.93 6.86
CA GLY A 55 15.14 8.77 6.10
C GLY A 55 15.21 8.48 4.60
N GLU A 56 15.48 7.22 4.24
CA GLU A 56 15.55 6.74 2.85
C GLU A 56 14.34 5.87 2.53
N ALA A 57 13.86 5.94 1.29
CA ALA A 57 12.87 5.03 0.76
C ALA A 57 13.50 4.14 -0.30
N THR A 58 13.12 2.86 -0.34
CA THR A 58 13.50 1.92 -1.40
C THR A 58 12.27 1.27 -1.98
N TYR A 59 12.31 0.96 -3.27
CA TYR A 59 11.29 0.20 -3.96
C TYR A 59 11.99 -0.93 -4.72
N ASN A 60 11.61 -2.18 -4.44
CA ASN A 60 12.27 -3.36 -5.01
C ASN A 60 13.79 -3.39 -4.79
N GLY A 61 14.25 -2.91 -3.63
CA GLY A 61 15.66 -2.80 -3.29
C GLY A 61 16.42 -1.66 -3.98
N VAL A 62 15.74 -0.83 -4.78
CA VAL A 62 16.33 0.37 -5.40
C VAL A 62 15.96 1.60 -4.57
N SER A 63 16.97 2.38 -4.17
CA SER A 63 16.74 3.65 -3.48
C SER A 63 15.98 4.64 -4.35
N LEU A 64 14.93 5.22 -3.78
CA LEU A 64 14.18 6.29 -4.41
C LEU A 64 14.94 7.60 -4.33
N GLU A 65 14.91 8.36 -5.41
CA GLU A 65 15.51 9.69 -5.46
C GLU A 65 14.61 10.71 -4.76
N LYS A 66 15.18 11.48 -3.83
CA LYS A 66 14.49 12.61 -3.19
C LYS A 66 14.26 13.71 -4.22
N ALA A 67 13.03 14.18 -4.30
CA ALA A 67 12.63 15.26 -5.18
C ALA A 67 12.69 16.61 -4.44
N THR A 68 13.40 17.58 -5.01
CA THR A 68 13.56 18.94 -4.46
C THR A 68 12.98 20.03 -5.38
N SER A 69 12.26 19.63 -6.43
CA SER A 69 11.66 20.56 -7.38
C SER A 69 10.52 21.36 -6.74
N LYS A 70 10.11 22.44 -7.43
CA LYS A 70 8.94 23.23 -7.02
C LYS A 70 7.67 22.39 -6.96
N GLU A 71 7.52 21.44 -7.88
CA GLU A 71 6.38 20.52 -7.96
C GLU A 71 6.39 19.54 -6.78
N ALA A 72 7.57 19.10 -6.34
CA ALA A 72 7.70 18.28 -5.14
C ALA A 72 7.24 19.04 -3.88
N ALA A 73 7.58 20.33 -3.76
CA ALA A 73 7.09 21.17 -2.66
C ALA A 73 5.56 21.32 -2.70
N ILE A 74 4.97 21.47 -3.89
CA ILE A 74 3.52 21.51 -4.08
C ILE A 74 2.87 20.18 -3.71
N ALA A 75 3.50 19.05 -4.03
CA ALA A 75 3.01 17.72 -3.64
C ALA A 75 2.97 17.56 -2.11
N LEU A 76 4.01 18.03 -1.41
CA LEU A 76 4.03 18.04 0.05
C LEU A 76 2.95 18.95 0.64
N GLU A 77 2.77 20.15 0.09
CA GLU A 77 1.71 21.06 0.51
C GLU A 77 0.33 20.42 0.36
N ALA A 78 0.07 19.72 -0.75
CA ALA A 78 -1.22 19.06 -1.00
C ALA A 78 -1.58 18.00 0.04
N VAL A 79 -0.59 17.31 0.61
CA VAL A 79 -0.81 16.34 1.69
C VAL A 79 -1.06 17.04 3.03
N ASN A 80 -0.39 18.16 3.29
CA ASN A 80 -0.54 18.93 4.53
C ASN A 80 -1.77 19.84 4.56
N SER A 81 -2.23 20.30 3.39
CA SER A 81 -3.30 21.30 3.25
C SER A 81 -4.07 21.08 1.94
N PRO A 82 -4.94 20.05 1.86
CA PRO A 82 -5.62 19.67 0.63
C PRO A 82 -6.46 20.79 -0.01
N GLU A 83 -6.91 21.75 0.79
CA GLU A 83 -7.77 22.85 0.35
C GLU A 83 -7.06 23.91 -0.50
N THR A 84 -5.74 24.10 -0.32
CA THR A 84 -4.96 25.14 -1.02
C THR A 84 -4.46 24.67 -2.40
N SER A 85 -4.27 23.36 -2.57
CA SER A 85 -3.61 22.76 -3.75
C SER A 85 -4.58 22.15 -4.78
N ARG A 86 -5.87 22.05 -4.45
CA ARG A 86 -6.95 21.34 -5.18
C ARG A 86 -7.06 21.57 -6.70
N TYR A 87 -6.55 22.68 -7.23
CA TYR A 87 -6.64 22.99 -8.67
C TYR A 87 -5.46 22.46 -9.49
N ARG A 88 -4.35 22.08 -8.85
CA ARG A 88 -3.13 21.64 -9.54
C ARG A 88 -2.62 20.30 -9.05
N THR A 89 -3.22 19.75 -7.99
CA THR A 89 -2.75 18.52 -7.37
C THR A 89 -3.89 17.56 -7.10
N ASN A 90 -3.58 16.27 -7.16
CA ASN A 90 -4.50 15.24 -6.68
C ASN A 90 -3.73 14.20 -5.86
N VAL A 91 -4.20 13.95 -4.62
CA VAL A 91 -3.73 12.87 -3.77
C VAL A 91 -4.55 11.63 -4.11
N TYR A 92 -3.98 10.69 -4.88
CA TYR A 92 -4.70 9.52 -5.36
C TYR A 92 -5.00 8.50 -4.26
N CYS A 93 -4.04 8.33 -3.36
CA CYS A 93 -4.14 7.40 -2.26
C CYS A 93 -3.19 7.80 -1.15
N HIS A 94 -3.56 7.35 0.04
CA HIS A 94 -2.83 7.53 1.27
C HIS A 94 -2.92 6.24 2.08
N ALA A 95 -1.80 5.78 2.62
CA ALA A 95 -1.74 4.64 3.51
C ALA A 95 -0.87 4.94 4.71
N LYS A 96 -1.26 4.44 5.89
CA LYS A 96 -0.53 4.62 7.14
C LYS A 96 0.07 3.29 7.56
N GLN A 97 1.38 3.25 7.74
CA GLN A 97 2.13 2.09 8.21
C GLN A 97 1.96 1.90 9.73
N PRO A 98 2.21 0.68 10.25
CA PRO A 98 2.10 0.38 11.67
C PRO A 98 3.01 1.21 12.59
N ASP A 99 4.14 1.69 12.07
CA ASP A 99 5.10 2.56 12.76
C ASP A 99 4.63 4.04 12.85
N GLY A 100 3.51 4.37 12.19
CA GLY A 100 2.95 5.71 12.14
C GLY A 100 3.31 6.51 10.89
N THR A 101 4.22 6.01 10.04
CA THR A 101 4.58 6.63 8.77
C THR A 101 3.38 6.68 7.83
N SER A 102 3.08 7.83 7.23
CA SER A 102 2.12 7.95 6.14
C SER A 102 2.83 8.00 4.79
N LEU A 103 2.24 7.34 3.80
CA LEU A 103 2.66 7.36 2.40
C LEU A 103 1.50 7.82 1.54
N SER A 104 1.75 8.80 0.68
CA SER A 104 0.77 9.35 -0.24
C SER A 104 1.31 9.36 -1.66
N LEU A 105 0.50 8.94 -2.63
CA LEU A 105 0.79 9.14 -4.05
C LEU A 105 0.09 10.42 -4.51
N VAL A 106 0.87 11.38 -5.01
CA VAL A 106 0.38 12.70 -5.39
C VAL A 106 0.74 12.98 -6.84
N SER A 107 -0.21 13.50 -7.60
CA SER A 107 0.07 14.16 -8.88
C SER A 107 0.12 15.66 -8.73
N VAL A 108 0.98 16.29 -9.51
CA VAL A 108 1.07 17.74 -9.65
C VAL A 108 1.11 18.07 -11.13
N TYR A 109 0.14 18.85 -11.59
CA TYR A 109 0.09 19.34 -12.96
C TYR A 109 0.80 20.70 -13.07
N ASP A 110 1.83 20.77 -13.90
CA ASP A 110 2.52 22.01 -14.23
C ASP A 110 2.06 22.53 -15.60
N SER A 111 1.32 23.63 -15.57
CA SER A 111 0.82 24.31 -16.76
C SER A 111 1.92 24.96 -17.60
N SER A 112 3.10 25.21 -17.04
CA SER A 112 4.21 25.86 -17.76
C SER A 112 4.87 24.93 -18.77
N VAL A 113 4.97 23.64 -18.42
CA VAL A 113 5.50 22.58 -19.27
C VAL A 113 4.42 21.63 -19.80
N ASN A 114 3.15 21.87 -19.46
CA ASN A 114 2.00 21.05 -19.84
C ASN A 114 2.20 19.56 -19.50
N GLN A 115 2.69 19.29 -18.29
CA GLN A 115 3.07 17.94 -17.85
C GLN A 115 2.57 17.66 -16.44
N THR A 116 2.19 16.41 -16.19
CA THR A 116 1.88 15.90 -14.84
C THR A 116 3.07 15.15 -14.28
N PHE A 117 3.49 15.53 -13.08
CA PHE A 117 4.50 14.85 -12.29
C PHE A 117 3.84 14.03 -11.20
N TYR A 118 4.45 12.90 -10.85
CA TYR A 118 3.97 12.02 -9.79
C TYR A 118 5.05 11.90 -8.72
N PHE A 119 4.62 12.03 -7.46
CA PHE A 119 5.50 12.00 -6.31
C PHE A 119 4.96 11.04 -5.24
N ILE A 120 5.89 10.46 -4.49
CA ILE A 120 5.59 9.78 -3.24
C ILE A 120 5.93 10.72 -2.11
N VAL A 121 4.94 11.10 -1.32
CA VAL A 121 5.12 11.90 -0.12
C VAL A 121 5.10 10.96 1.08
N VAL A 122 6.17 10.99 1.86
CA VAL A 122 6.32 10.23 3.10
C VAL A 122 6.26 11.22 4.26
N GLN A 123 5.44 10.96 5.28
CA GLN A 123 5.43 11.75 6.50
C GLN A 123 5.61 10.83 7.70
N ASN A 124 6.54 11.17 8.59
CA ASN A 124 6.72 10.48 9.85
C ASN A 124 6.84 11.51 10.97
N GLY A 125 5.74 11.68 11.72
CA GLY A 125 5.64 12.64 12.80
C GLY A 125 5.90 14.07 12.31
N SER A 126 7.05 14.63 12.66
CA SER A 126 7.50 15.97 12.27
C SER A 126 8.33 16.02 10.99
N SER A 127 8.73 14.86 10.44
CA SER A 127 9.51 14.77 9.20
C SER A 127 8.60 14.54 8.00
N SER A 128 8.96 15.12 6.87
CA SER A 128 8.32 14.82 5.59
C SER A 128 9.36 14.82 4.48
N GLU A 129 9.25 13.83 3.60
CA GLU A 129 10.16 13.60 2.49
C GLU A 129 9.33 13.38 1.22
N VAL A 130 9.87 13.83 0.09
CA VAL A 130 9.22 13.67 -1.21
C VAL A 130 10.16 12.94 -2.14
N TYR A 131 9.65 11.92 -2.83
CA TYR A 131 10.41 11.09 -3.74
C TYR A 131 9.82 11.12 -5.15
N ILE A 132 10.69 11.00 -6.15
CA ILE A 132 10.26 10.80 -7.54
C ILE A 132 9.52 9.47 -7.64
N ASN A 133 8.34 9.48 -8.24
CA ASN A 133 7.60 8.24 -8.44
C ASN A 133 8.21 7.42 -9.60
N VAL A 134 8.68 6.22 -9.28
CA VAL A 134 9.25 5.25 -10.25
C VAL A 134 8.22 4.21 -10.72
N ASN A 135 7.00 4.68 -11.02
CA ASN A 135 5.83 3.85 -11.37
C ASN A 135 5.19 3.07 -10.20
N ILE A 136 5.35 3.57 -8.98
CA ILE A 136 4.61 3.09 -7.82
C ILE A 136 3.15 3.56 -7.94
N ASN A 137 2.22 2.63 -7.76
CA ASN A 137 0.79 2.88 -7.81
C ASN A 137 0.13 2.66 -6.44
N CYS A 138 -1.16 2.98 -6.33
CA CYS A 138 -1.88 2.88 -5.06
C CYS A 138 -1.94 1.47 -4.47
N ARG A 139 -2.02 0.42 -5.30
CA ARG A 139 -1.99 -0.96 -4.81
C ARG A 139 -0.70 -1.23 -4.05
N MET A 140 0.43 -0.80 -4.60
CA MET A 140 1.75 -0.96 -3.96
C MET A 140 1.84 -0.15 -2.66
N ILE A 141 1.36 1.09 -2.65
CA ILE A 141 1.28 1.90 -1.41
C ILE A 141 0.47 1.19 -0.33
N TYR A 142 -0.71 0.63 -0.67
CA TYR A 142 -1.51 -0.10 0.31
C TYR A 142 -0.85 -1.38 0.80
N GLN A 143 -0.16 -2.14 -0.07
CA GLN A 143 0.54 -3.36 0.34
C GLN A 143 1.58 -3.09 1.45
N THR A 144 2.29 -1.96 1.37
CA THR A 144 3.27 -1.59 2.41
C THR A 144 2.64 -1.27 3.77
N SER A 145 1.39 -0.81 3.79
CA SER A 145 0.70 -0.43 5.03
C SER A 145 0.15 -1.61 5.84
N ILE A 146 0.05 -2.79 5.22
CA ILE A 146 -0.53 -3.99 5.85
C ILE A 146 0.55 -4.72 6.68
N GLY A 147 1.80 -4.25 6.68
CA GLY A 147 2.88 -4.88 7.44
C GLY A 147 3.24 -6.27 6.91
N ILE A 148 2.89 -6.57 5.65
CA ILE A 148 3.45 -7.70 4.92
C ILE A 148 4.87 -7.29 4.53
N LEU A 149 5.74 -7.28 5.52
CA LEU A 149 7.18 -7.37 5.32
C LEU A 149 7.49 -8.88 5.28
N PRO A 150 8.24 -9.36 4.28
CA PRO A 150 8.70 -10.75 4.25
C PRO A 150 9.57 -11.11 5.45
#